data_AF-A0A6P0V1B3-F1
#
_entry.id   AF-A0A6P0V1B3-F1
#
_cell.length_a   1.000
_cell.length_b   1.000
_cell.length_c   1.000
_cell.angle_alpha   90.00
_cell.angle_beta   90.00
_cell.angle_gamma   90.00
#
_symmetry.space_group_name_H-M   'P 1'
#
loop_
_entity.id
_entity.type
_entity.pdbx_description
1 polymer ?
#
loop_
_entity_poly.entity_id
_entity_poly.type
_entity_poly.pdbx_seq_one_letter_code
_entity_poly.pdbx_strand_id
1 'polypeptide(L)' 'MSPHLEEVLRSIDQLSTPEQLEIISHITNRLKQRELQQPKRRWLDLAGTSPYPLLGEDAQVWVSRSRREDQEQCDPTFRL' A
#
# COMPACT_ATOMS: atom_id res chain seq x y z
N MET A 1 22.40 23.55 0.47
CA MET A 1 21.11 23.01 0.00
C MET A 1 20.70 23.78 -1.25
N SER A 2 19.48 23.64 -1.79
CA SER A 2 19.04 24.58 -2.83
C SER A 2 19.00 25.99 -2.24
N PRO A 3 19.58 27.02 -2.89
CA PRO A 3 19.65 28.38 -2.33
C PRO A 3 18.27 28.97 -2.06
N HIS A 4 17.27 28.59 -2.87
CA HIS A 4 15.88 28.98 -2.66
C HIS A 4 15.26 28.37 -1.41
N LEU A 5 15.64 27.14 -1.05
CA LEU A 5 15.11 26.47 0.15
C LEU A 5 15.64 27.14 1.43
N GLU A 6 16.90 27.56 1.43
CA GLU A 6 17.51 28.27 2.56
C GLU A 6 16.84 29.62 2.82
N GLU A 7 16.46 30.34 1.76
CA GLU A 7 15.73 31.60 1.87
C GLU A 7 14.32 31.41 2.44
N VAL A 8 13.61 30.37 1.99
CA VAL A 8 12.27 30.03 2.51
C VAL A 8 12.34 29.66 3.99
N LEU A 9 13.30 28.84 4.40
CA LEU A 9 13.47 28.45 5.80
C LEU A 9 13.76 29.66 6.70
N ARG A 10 14.67 30.54 6.28
CA ARG A 10 14.97 31.79 6.99
C ARG A 10 13.74 32.69 7.12
N SER A 11 12.85 32.67 6.13
CA SER A 11 11.60 33.47 6.16
C SER A 11 10.58 32.86 7.12
N ILE A 12 10.51 31.53 7.21
CA ILE A 12 9.64 30.81 8.16
C ILE A 12 10.09 31.05 9.61
N ASP A 13 11.40 31.08 9.85
CA ASP A 13 11.96 31.32 11.18
C ASP A 13 11.64 32.72 11.75
N GLN A 14 11.31 33.68 10.88
CA GLN A 14 10.91 35.04 11.28
C GLN A 14 9.42 35.15 11.63
N LEU A 15 8.62 34.14 11.30
CA LEU A 15 7.18 34.13 11.56
C LEU A 15 6.89 33.77 13.02
N SER A 16 5.73 34.22 13.47
CA SER A 16 5.21 33.81 14.77
C SER A 16 4.79 32.33 14.76
N THR A 17 4.79 31.69 15.93
CA THR A 17 4.35 30.29 16.09
C THR A 17 3.00 29.96 15.44
N PRO A 18 1.93 30.78 15.54
CA PRO A 18 0.67 30.47 14.86
C PRO A 18 0.78 30.47 13.33
N GLU A 19 1.56 31.38 12.74
CA GLU A 19 1.79 31.45 11.29
C GLU A 19 2.61 30.23 10.81
N GLN A 20 3.60 29.79 11.60
CA GLN A 20 4.35 28.57 11.30
C GLN A 20 3.43 27.33 11.30
N LEU A 21 2.48 27.23 12.23
CA LEU A 21 1.50 26.15 12.26
C LEU A 21 0.57 26.19 11.04
N GLU A 22 0.20 27.39 10.59
CA GLU A 22 -0.62 27.58 9.39
C GLU A 22 0.12 27.10 8.13
N ILE A 23 1.43 27.39 8.02
CA ILE A 23 2.29 26.88 6.95
C ILE A 23 2.36 25.36 6.96
N ILE A 24 2.55 24.74 8.14
CA ILE A 24 2.56 23.28 8.27
C ILE A 24 1.25 22.67 7.76
N SER A 25 0.11 23.25 8.17
CA SER A 25 -1.21 22.82 7.71
C SER A 25 -1.35 22.95 6.19
N HIS A 26 -0.96 24.11 5.63
CA HIS A 26 -1.03 24.37 4.19
C HIS A 26 -0.19 23.36 3.38
N ILE A 27 1.07 23.14 3.77
CA ILE A 27 1.97 22.20 3.10
C ILE A 27 1.40 20.78 3.19
N THR A 28 0.99 20.36 4.38
CA THR A 28 0.44 19.02 4.62
C THR A 28 -0.81 18.76 3.76
N ASN A 29 -1.72 19.73 3.68
CA ASN A 29 -2.93 19.62 2.87
C ASN A 29 -2.60 19.53 1.38
N ARG A 30 -1.65 20.33 0.89
CA ARG A 30 -1.21 20.25 -0.51
C ARG A 30 -0.56 18.91 -0.85
N LEU A 31 0.24 18.34 0.05
CA LEU A 31 0.85 17.03 -0.15
C LEU A 31 -0.20 15.92 -0.22
N LYS A 32 -1.17 15.93 0.71
CA LYS A 32 -2.30 14.99 0.67
C LYS A 32 -3.08 15.08 -0.64
N GLN A 33 -3.37 16.29 -1.13
CA GLN A 33 -4.05 16.47 -2.40
C GLN A 33 -3.23 15.93 -3.59
N ARG A 34 -1.91 16.09 -3.58
CA ARG A 34 -1.04 15.52 -4.61
C ARG A 34 -1.03 13.99 -4.56
N GLU A 35 -1.00 13.38 -3.38
CA GLU A 35 -1.09 11.92 -3.26
C GLU A 35 -2.44 11.36 -3.75
N LEU A 36 -3.54 12.09 -3.50
CA LEU A 36 -4.85 11.72 -4.04
C LEU A 36 -4.91 11.85 -5.58
N GLN A 37 -4.08 12.71 -6.17
CA GLN A 37 -3.96 12.88 -7.62
C GLN A 37 -2.98 11.89 -8.26
N GLN A 38 -2.15 11.19 -7.47
CA GLN A 38 -1.34 10.12 -8.02
C GLN A 38 -2.27 8.97 -8.43
N PRO A 39 -2.07 8.38 -9.61
CA PRO A 39 -2.86 7.23 -10.02
C PRO A 39 -2.65 6.12 -8.98
N LYS A 40 -3.67 5.86 -8.17
CA LYS A 40 -3.69 4.69 -7.29
C LYS A 40 -3.50 3.49 -8.19
N ARG A 41 -2.36 2.79 -8.06
CA ARG A 41 -2.14 1.53 -8.76
C ARG A 41 -3.31 0.63 -8.44
N ARG A 42 -4.06 0.24 -9.46
CA ARG A 42 -5.20 -0.67 -9.29
C ARG A 42 -4.58 -2.04 -9.06
N TRP A 43 -5.19 -2.84 -8.18
CA TRP A 43 -4.77 -4.22 -7.98
C TRP A 43 -4.72 -5.02 -9.29
N LEU A 44 -5.59 -4.68 -10.25
CA LEU A 44 -5.60 -5.22 -11.61
C LEU A 44 -4.31 -4.93 -12.38
N ASP A 45 -3.61 -3.83 -12.10
CA ASP A 45 -2.35 -3.49 -12.76
C ASP A 45 -1.20 -4.44 -12.32
N LEU A 46 -1.41 -5.25 -11.27
CA LEU A 46 -0.50 -6.30 -10.82
C LEU A 46 -0.91 -7.71 -11.31
N ALA A 47 -2.06 -7.85 -11.99
CA ALA A 47 -2.51 -9.14 -12.50
C ALA A 47 -1.56 -9.61 -13.61
N GLY A 48 -1.01 -10.82 -13.49
CA GLY A 48 -0.14 -11.43 -14.50
C GLY A 48 1.34 -11.02 -14.44
N THR A 49 1.77 -10.22 -13.46
CA THR A 49 3.19 -9.86 -13.30
C THR A 49 4.02 -10.94 -12.59
N SER A 50 3.37 -11.93 -11.99
CA SER A 50 4.03 -13.03 -11.33
C SER A 50 4.40 -14.13 -12.32
N PRO A 51 5.65 -14.61 -12.35
CA PRO A 51 5.97 -15.86 -13.03
C PRO A 51 5.21 -17.00 -12.34
N TYR A 52 4.75 -17.95 -13.12
CA TYR A 52 4.11 -19.16 -12.61
C TYR A 52 5.14 -20.30 -12.54
N PRO A 53 5.24 -21.04 -11.42
CA PRO A 53 4.60 -20.79 -10.12
C PRO A 53 5.38 -19.77 -9.27
N LEU A 54 4.67 -18.81 -8.64
CA LEU A 54 5.28 -17.74 -7.83
C LEU A 54 6.09 -18.25 -6.64
N LEU A 55 5.67 -19.38 -6.06
CA LEU A 55 6.21 -19.97 -4.82
C LEU A 55 6.69 -21.41 -5.02
N GLY A 56 6.97 -21.83 -6.26
CA GLY A 56 7.48 -23.17 -6.56
C GLY A 56 6.43 -24.29 -6.55
N GLU A 57 5.21 -24.03 -6.08
CA GLU A 57 4.06 -24.94 -6.17
C GLU A 57 2.96 -24.30 -7.02
N ASP A 58 2.38 -25.10 -7.92
CA ASP A 58 1.19 -24.73 -8.68
C ASP A 58 0.01 -24.50 -7.72
N ALA A 59 -0.75 -23.42 -7.95
CA ALA A 59 -1.94 -23.10 -7.18
C ALA A 59 -2.98 -24.23 -7.24
N GLN A 60 -3.15 -24.88 -8.40
CA GLN A 60 -4.14 -25.95 -8.54
C GLN A 60 -3.69 -27.21 -7.77
N VAL A 61 -2.39 -27.54 -7.78
CA VAL A 61 -1.80 -28.60 -6.93
C VAL A 61 -2.03 -28.31 -5.44
N TRP A 62 -1.74 -27.08 -4.98
CA TRP A 62 -1.95 -26.69 -3.59
C TRP A 62 -3.43 -26.81 -3.17
N VAL A 63 -4.36 -26.26 -3.96
CA VAL A 63 -5.80 -26.32 -3.67
C VAL A 63 -6.29 -27.76 -3.63
N SER A 64 -5.83 -28.60 -4.57
CA SER A 64 -6.22 -30.01 -4.63
C SER A 64 -5.72 -30.78 -3.40
N ARG A 65 -4.49 -30.50 -2.94
CA ARG A 65 -3.93 -31.09 -1.72
C ARG A 65 -4.73 -30.66 -0.49
N SER A 66 -4.92 -29.35 -0.28
CA SER A 66 -5.61 -28.84 0.91
C SER A 66 -7.07 -29.32 1.01
N ARG A 67 -7.80 -29.38 -0.12
CA ARG A 67 -9.17 -29.94 -0.13
C ARG A 67 -9.22 -31.42 0.21
N ARG A 68 -8.22 -32.19 -0.21
CA ARG A 68 -8.12 -33.60 0.11
C ARG A 68 -7.78 -33.78 1.59
N GLU A 69 -6.83 -33.02 2.12
CA GLU A 69 -6.47 -33.03 3.54
C GLU A 69 -7.68 -32.67 4.42
N ASP A 70 -8.46 -31.65 4.05
CA ASP A 70 -9.71 -31.29 4.74
C ASP A 70 -10.77 -32.39 4.67
N GLN A 71 -10.92 -33.08 3.52
CA GLN A 71 -11.84 -34.22 3.38
C GLN A 71 -11.39 -35.44 4.18
N GLU A 72 -10.09 -35.67 4.29
CA GLU A 72 -9.52 -36.76 5.08
C GLU A 72 -9.62 -36.47 6.60
N GLN A 73 -9.59 -35.20 7.01
CA GLN A 73 -9.83 -34.78 8.40
C GLN A 73 -11.31 -34.70 8.78
N CYS A 74 -12.21 -34.51 7.81
CA CYS A 74 -13.65 -34.68 8.03
C CYS A 74 -14.02 -36.16 8.05
N ASP A 75 -14.00 -36.75 9.26
CA ASP A 75 -14.47 -38.10 9.61
C ASP A 75 -15.80 -38.50 8.89
N PRO A 76 -16.01 -39.76 8.46
CA PRO A 76 -17.03 -40.17 7.50
C PRO A 76 -18.43 -40.34 8.11
N THR A 77 -18.70 -39.76 9.27
CA THR A 77 -19.95 -39.98 10.04
C THR A 77 -21.20 -39.42 9.35
N PHE A 78 -21.06 -38.70 8.24
CA PHE A 78 -22.19 -38.29 7.39
C PHE A 78 -22.07 -38.88 5.98
N ARG A 79 -22.19 -40.21 5.87
CA ARG A 79 -22.81 -40.84 4.71
C ARG A 79 -24.17 -41.39 5.15
N LEU A 80 -25.24 -40.69 4.80
CA LEU A 80 -26.61 -41.22 4.78
C LEU A 80 -26.75 -42.25 3.66
#